data_AF-A0A256W8H1-F1
#
_entry.id   AF-A0A256W8H1-F1
#
_cell.length_a   1.000
_cell.length_b   1.000
_cell.length_c   1.000
_cell.angle_alpha   90.00
_cell.angle_beta   90.00
_cell.angle_gamma   90.00
#
_symmetry.space_group_name_H-M   'P 1'
#
loop_
_entity.id
_entity.type
_entity.pdbx_description
1 polymer ?
#
loop_
_entity_poly.entity_id
_entity_poly.type
_entity_poly.pdbx_seq_one_letter_code
_entity_poly.pdbx_strand_id
1 'polypeptide(L)'
;MTKIYTIPKRGSWQYSFFVPQDISGMMNLLGSPEKMVERLDQLFSASSETSGRHQSDITGLIGQYAHGNEPSHHMAYLYDYAGQPWKTQEVVRKIMDGLYTSKPDGLCGNEDCGQMSAWYVLSTMGFYPVTPGSNIYAIGSPIFERVTLNLENGKEFIIEAANVSDENKYIQTASLNGQVFPNSFITHQTIMEGGLLRFEMGVGPNKSWGVSDGEFPVSEITEHLITPAPFVKTGEKVFFDKQTIELDCIDKNAKIRYRIEGDIKVQYQEYNNPLQFNSSTKLIAFAKKDGQEDSFEIDAKFLKIPKGRKITIKNKYANQYSAGGDVALIDYQRGSNDFRTGAWQGYEQVNLETVIDLGKTEIITKLTTGFLQDINAWIFMPEWVEYWVSADGINFTKTGRVDNPVAEYDWNVQTQDFSLKFKPQPVRYIKVIAKNRGICPEWHKGAGLHPFQTSSTHFGVVVTDCLLKTPNCIGGYLHFVLRTAKNP
;
A
#
# COMPACT_ATOMS: atom_id res chain seq x y z
N MET A 1 7.54 9.32 8.99
CA MET A 1 6.39 8.52 8.51
C MET A 1 6.59 8.25 7.03
N THR A 2 7.28 7.15 6.71
CA THR A 2 7.52 6.74 5.33
C THR A 2 6.19 6.28 4.73
N LYS A 3 5.79 6.86 3.60
CA LYS A 3 4.46 6.62 3.01
C LYS A 3 4.50 5.35 2.18
N ILE A 4 3.87 4.29 2.69
CA ILE A 4 3.70 3.03 1.94
C ILE A 4 2.75 3.29 0.77
N TYR A 5 3.29 3.38 -0.44
CA TYR A 5 2.53 3.60 -1.67
C TYR A 5 2.34 2.29 -2.43
N THR A 6 1.26 1.58 -2.15
CA THR A 6 0.81 0.43 -2.95
C THR A 6 0.25 0.91 -4.29
N ILE A 7 1.10 1.37 -5.21
CA ILE A 7 0.70 1.72 -6.58
C ILE A 7 0.66 0.42 -7.40
N PRO A 8 -0.50 -0.04 -7.88
CA PRO A 8 -0.58 -1.20 -8.74
C PRO A 8 0.30 -0.99 -9.98
N LYS A 9 1.24 -1.92 -10.19
CA LYS A 9 2.24 -1.98 -11.27
C LYS A 9 3.53 -1.14 -11.15
N ARG A 10 3.69 -0.16 -10.24
CA ARG A 10 4.93 0.67 -10.20
C ARG A 10 5.47 1.12 -8.82
N GLY A 11 4.69 1.04 -7.74
CA GLY A 11 5.13 1.44 -6.39
C GLY A 11 5.62 0.27 -5.53
N SER A 12 5.33 -0.96 -5.95
CA SER A 12 5.71 -2.19 -5.27
C SER A 12 7.21 -2.47 -5.32
N TRP A 13 7.95 -1.93 -6.31
CA TRP A 13 9.37 -2.23 -6.52
C TRP A 13 10.23 -2.06 -5.26
N GLN A 14 10.00 -1.01 -4.48
CA GLN A 14 10.81 -0.71 -3.30
C GLN A 14 10.30 -1.43 -2.05
N TYR A 15 8.99 -1.46 -1.80
CA TYR A 15 8.47 -2.08 -0.58
C TYR A 15 8.35 -3.61 -0.61
N SER A 16 8.27 -4.24 -1.80
CA SER A 16 8.12 -5.71 -1.90
C SER A 16 9.33 -6.50 -1.40
N PHE A 17 10.52 -5.88 -1.31
CA PHE A 17 11.73 -6.52 -0.79
C PHE A 17 11.96 -6.28 0.71
N PHE A 18 11.11 -5.50 1.39
CA PHE A 18 11.32 -5.11 2.79
C PHE A 18 10.79 -6.18 3.77
N VAL A 19 11.37 -7.37 3.69
CA VAL A 19 11.11 -8.51 4.60
C VAL A 19 12.44 -9.01 5.18
N PRO A 20 13.28 -8.15 5.79
CA PRO A 20 14.64 -8.53 6.21
C PRO A 20 14.65 -9.69 7.21
N GLN A 21 13.62 -9.83 8.05
CA GLN A 21 13.49 -10.91 9.03
C GLN A 21 13.20 -12.29 8.41
N ASP A 22 12.62 -12.37 7.21
CA ASP A 22 12.20 -13.62 6.57
C ASP A 22 12.43 -13.59 5.05
N ILE A 23 13.69 -13.45 4.67
CA ILE A 23 14.12 -13.43 3.28
C ILE A 23 13.91 -14.81 2.63
N SER A 24 14.07 -15.90 3.38
CA SER A 24 13.73 -17.25 2.95
C SER A 24 12.24 -17.40 2.63
N GLY A 25 11.35 -16.94 3.50
CA GLY A 25 9.90 -16.91 3.24
C GLY A 25 9.54 -16.07 2.01
N MET A 26 10.21 -14.92 1.82
CA MET A 26 10.04 -14.10 0.61
C MET A 26 10.49 -14.82 -0.67
N MET A 27 11.64 -15.52 -0.66
CA MET A 27 12.09 -16.35 -1.80
C MET A 27 11.07 -17.44 -2.14
N ASN A 28 10.55 -18.12 -1.12
CA ASN A 28 9.53 -19.16 -1.29
C ASN A 28 8.22 -18.61 -1.90
N LEU A 29 7.79 -17.41 -1.50
CA LEU A 29 6.62 -16.73 -2.09
C LEU A 29 6.86 -16.23 -3.52
N LEU A 30 8.10 -15.90 -3.88
CA LEU A 30 8.50 -15.59 -5.27
C LEU A 30 8.67 -16.84 -6.14
N GLY A 31 8.80 -18.01 -5.51
CA GLY A 31 8.82 -19.34 -6.12
C GLY A 31 10.19 -20.01 -6.12
N SER A 32 11.29 -19.25 -6.05
CA SER A 32 12.66 -19.76 -5.88
C SER A 32 13.68 -18.61 -5.64
N PRO A 33 14.92 -18.92 -5.20
CA PRO A 33 16.01 -17.94 -5.16
C PRO A 33 16.30 -17.32 -6.55
N GLU A 34 16.26 -18.09 -7.63
CA GLU A 34 16.47 -17.57 -8.99
C GLU A 34 15.36 -16.59 -9.39
N LYS A 35 14.13 -16.79 -8.93
CA LYS A 35 13.04 -15.84 -9.14
C LYS A 35 13.25 -14.55 -8.36
N MET A 36 13.85 -14.60 -7.17
CA MET A 36 14.26 -13.40 -6.45
C MET A 36 15.39 -12.66 -7.17
N VAL A 37 16.40 -13.38 -7.67
CA VAL A 37 17.48 -12.81 -8.50
C VAL A 37 16.91 -12.14 -9.76
N GLU A 38 15.98 -12.79 -10.47
CA GLU A 38 15.31 -12.22 -11.66
C GLU A 38 14.58 -10.90 -11.33
N ARG A 39 13.95 -10.82 -10.14
CA ARG A 39 13.27 -9.60 -9.67
C ARG A 39 14.23 -8.48 -9.31
N LEU A 40 15.38 -8.80 -8.71
CA LEU A 40 16.43 -7.82 -8.42
C LEU A 40 17.09 -7.34 -9.73
N ASP A 41 17.37 -8.24 -10.68
CA ASP A 41 17.88 -7.88 -12.01
C ASP A 41 16.92 -6.91 -12.72
N GLN A 42 15.60 -7.17 -12.65
CA GLN A 42 14.56 -6.27 -13.17
C GLN A 42 14.56 -4.90 -12.46
N LEU A 43 14.72 -4.87 -11.13
CA LEU A 43 14.78 -3.63 -10.34
C LEU A 43 15.92 -2.71 -10.82
N PHE A 44 17.13 -3.25 -10.96
CA PHE A 44 18.33 -2.47 -11.32
C PHE A 44 18.49 -2.17 -12.82
N SER A 45 17.70 -2.81 -13.69
CA SER A 45 17.75 -2.64 -15.16
C SER A 45 16.52 -1.99 -15.80
N ALA A 46 15.40 -1.87 -15.08
CA ALA A 46 14.20 -1.16 -15.57
C ALA A 46 14.48 0.32 -15.87
N SER A 47 13.61 0.96 -16.65
CA SER A 47 13.67 2.43 -16.85
C SER A 47 13.51 3.17 -15.52
N SER A 48 14.29 4.23 -15.29
CA SER A 48 14.16 5.14 -14.13
C SER A 48 12.98 6.11 -14.23
N GLU A 49 12.19 6.07 -15.31
CA GLU A 49 10.98 6.90 -15.42
C GLU A 49 9.95 6.56 -14.34
N THR A 50 9.71 7.53 -13.44
CA THR A 50 8.63 7.47 -12.45
C THR A 50 7.33 8.03 -13.04
N SER A 51 6.19 7.51 -12.57
CA SER A 51 4.86 7.95 -13.02
C SER A 51 3.92 8.16 -11.85
N GLY A 52 3.13 9.23 -11.88
CA GLY A 52 2.30 9.66 -10.76
C GLY A 52 2.76 11.04 -10.28
N ARG A 53 2.61 11.31 -8.97
CA ARG A 53 3.10 12.56 -8.38
C ARG A 53 4.63 12.50 -8.30
N HIS A 54 5.33 13.53 -8.79
CA HIS A 54 6.75 13.70 -8.48
C HIS A 54 6.92 13.78 -6.95
N GLN A 55 7.80 12.95 -6.40
CA GLN A 55 8.19 12.96 -5.00
C GLN A 55 9.67 13.29 -4.94
N SER A 56 10.02 14.26 -4.09
CA SER A 56 11.40 14.68 -3.81
C SER A 56 12.29 13.55 -3.30
N ASP A 57 11.66 12.55 -2.67
CA ASP A 57 12.33 11.52 -1.88
C ASP A 57 12.61 10.24 -2.73
N ILE A 58 12.38 10.29 -4.05
CA ILE A 58 12.68 9.20 -4.99
C ILE A 58 13.85 9.65 -5.89
N THR A 59 15.06 9.57 -5.34
CA THR A 59 16.30 10.04 -5.97
C THR A 59 17.40 8.96 -5.88
N GLY A 60 18.55 9.22 -6.52
CA GLY A 60 19.63 8.23 -6.62
C GLY A 60 19.22 6.96 -7.38
N LEU A 61 18.60 7.13 -8.56
CA LEU A 61 17.98 6.04 -9.29
C LEU A 61 18.99 5.18 -10.07
N ILE A 62 18.98 3.87 -9.82
CA ILE A 62 19.61 2.85 -10.67
C ILE A 62 18.50 1.93 -11.17
N GLY A 63 17.94 2.26 -12.33
CA GLY A 63 16.65 1.73 -12.74
C GLY A 63 15.54 2.17 -11.79
N GLN A 64 14.84 1.21 -11.17
CA GLN A 64 13.78 1.46 -10.16
C GLN A 64 14.29 1.38 -8.71
N TYR A 65 15.54 0.98 -8.47
CA TYR A 65 16.21 1.15 -7.18
C TYR A 65 16.42 2.64 -6.91
N ALA A 66 15.98 3.14 -5.74
CA ALA A 66 16.14 4.54 -5.35
C ALA A 66 17.00 4.63 -4.08
N HIS A 67 18.26 5.02 -4.23
CA HIS A 67 19.19 5.05 -3.10
C HIS A 67 18.92 6.19 -2.11
N GLY A 68 18.29 7.28 -2.54
CA GLY A 68 17.89 8.38 -1.64
C GLY A 68 16.64 8.08 -0.80
N ASN A 69 16.27 6.80 -0.63
CA ASN A 69 15.09 6.34 0.08
C ASN A 69 15.43 5.04 0.85
N GLU A 70 15.33 5.08 2.17
CA GLU A 70 15.88 4.06 3.07
C GLU A 70 15.34 2.63 2.88
N PRO A 71 14.06 2.39 2.47
CA PRO A 71 13.55 1.06 2.14
C PRO A 71 14.35 0.32 1.06
N SER A 72 15.19 1.01 0.28
CA SER A 72 16.05 0.41 -0.74
C SER A 72 17.39 -0.10 -0.19
N HIS A 73 17.87 0.39 0.95
CA HIS A 73 19.28 0.31 1.35
C HIS A 73 19.85 -1.12 1.45
N HIS A 74 19.03 -2.10 1.80
CA HIS A 74 19.43 -3.51 1.92
C HIS A 74 19.36 -4.29 0.59
N MET A 75 18.66 -3.80 -0.44
CA MET A 75 18.32 -4.61 -1.62
C MET A 75 19.52 -5.12 -2.42
N ALA A 76 20.62 -4.38 -2.45
CA ALA A 76 21.82 -4.80 -3.15
C ALA A 76 22.46 -6.05 -2.50
N TYR A 77 22.31 -6.22 -1.20
CA TYR A 77 22.79 -7.37 -0.42
C TYR A 77 21.86 -8.59 -0.48
N LEU A 78 20.69 -8.45 -1.08
CA LEU A 78 19.75 -9.56 -1.23
C LEU A 78 20.19 -10.62 -2.26
N TYR A 79 21.21 -10.35 -3.09
CA TYR A 79 21.80 -11.41 -3.92
C TYR A 79 22.66 -12.39 -3.10
N ASP A 80 23.28 -11.96 -1.98
CA ASP A 80 24.00 -12.87 -1.07
C ASP A 80 23.04 -13.96 -0.56
N TYR A 81 21.89 -13.57 -0.02
CA TYR A 81 20.83 -14.46 0.48
C TYR A 81 20.25 -15.39 -0.61
N ALA A 82 20.43 -15.06 -1.89
CA ALA A 82 20.01 -15.86 -3.04
C ALA A 82 21.18 -16.61 -3.71
N GLY A 83 22.33 -16.74 -3.04
CA GLY A 83 23.49 -17.52 -3.49
C GLY A 83 24.26 -16.90 -4.67
N GLN A 84 24.18 -15.58 -4.89
CA GLN A 84 24.88 -14.89 -5.98
C GLN A 84 25.68 -13.67 -5.49
N PRO A 85 26.63 -13.82 -4.55
CA PRO A 85 27.31 -12.69 -3.90
C PRO A 85 28.12 -11.80 -4.86
N TRP A 86 28.57 -12.32 -6.00
CA TRP A 86 29.21 -11.49 -7.03
C TRP A 86 28.28 -10.40 -7.58
N LYS A 87 26.96 -10.58 -7.57
CA LYS A 87 26.00 -9.53 -7.94
C LYS A 87 25.85 -8.47 -6.87
N THR A 88 25.90 -8.85 -5.58
CA THR A 88 25.99 -7.87 -4.49
C THR A 88 27.26 -7.04 -4.63
N GLN A 89 28.41 -7.67 -4.88
CA GLN A 89 29.68 -6.98 -5.10
C GLN A 89 29.60 -5.96 -6.26
N GLU A 90 29.06 -6.36 -7.42
CA GLU A 90 28.86 -5.48 -8.58
C GLU A 90 27.95 -4.28 -8.25
N VAL A 91 26.78 -4.53 -7.68
CA VAL A 91 25.75 -3.52 -7.45
C VAL A 91 26.13 -2.57 -6.31
N VAL A 92 26.70 -3.06 -5.20
CA VAL A 92 27.16 -2.23 -4.08
C VAL A 92 28.28 -1.29 -4.54
N ARG A 93 29.24 -1.77 -5.35
CA ARG A 93 30.25 -0.87 -5.96
C ARG A 93 29.61 0.16 -6.88
N LYS A 94 28.67 -0.24 -7.75
CA LYS A 94 27.96 0.70 -8.64
C LYS A 94 27.22 1.81 -7.88
N ILE A 95 26.66 1.50 -6.70
CA ILE A 95 26.02 2.48 -5.81
C ILE A 95 27.07 3.42 -5.20
N MET A 96 28.13 2.87 -4.58
CA MET A 96 29.18 3.68 -3.94
C MET A 96 29.93 4.58 -4.93
N ASP A 97 30.32 4.03 -6.08
CA ASP A 97 31.09 4.74 -7.12
C ASP A 97 30.22 5.81 -7.83
N GLY A 98 28.89 5.64 -7.87
CA GLY A 98 27.97 6.46 -8.67
C GLY A 98 27.13 7.47 -7.91
N LEU A 99 26.85 7.26 -6.62
CA LEU A 99 25.87 8.03 -5.84
C LEU A 99 26.44 8.75 -4.61
N TYR A 100 27.75 8.66 -4.39
CA TYR A 100 28.48 9.38 -3.34
C TYR A 100 29.69 10.12 -3.92
N THR A 101 29.88 11.38 -3.54
CA THR A 101 31.13 12.12 -3.80
C THR A 101 31.50 13.03 -2.63
N SER A 102 32.73 13.53 -2.61
CA SER A 102 33.20 14.52 -1.61
C SER A 102 32.79 15.97 -1.90
N LYS A 103 31.90 16.20 -2.88
CA LYS A 103 31.43 17.54 -3.27
C LYS A 103 30.25 18.00 -2.40
N PRO A 104 29.90 19.31 -2.39
CA PRO A 104 28.73 19.81 -1.65
C PRO A 104 27.40 19.20 -2.08
N ASP A 105 27.29 18.74 -3.33
CA ASP A 105 26.15 18.01 -3.91
C ASP A 105 26.37 16.48 -3.91
N GLY A 106 27.27 15.99 -3.05
CA GLY A 106 27.78 14.62 -3.09
C GLY A 106 26.88 13.52 -2.53
N LEU A 107 25.65 13.83 -2.11
CA LEU A 107 24.65 12.84 -1.68
C LEU A 107 23.48 12.82 -2.65
N CYS A 108 23.01 11.62 -3.00
CA CYS A 108 21.90 11.43 -3.93
C CYS A 108 20.50 11.63 -3.32
N GLY A 109 20.38 11.97 -2.04
CA GLY A 109 19.11 12.14 -1.31
C GLY A 109 19.31 12.91 0.00
N ASN A 110 18.31 12.87 0.88
CA ASN A 110 18.47 13.38 2.25
C ASN A 110 19.53 12.57 3.00
N GLU A 111 20.24 13.18 3.95
CA GLU A 111 21.28 12.49 4.73
C GLU A 111 20.68 11.57 5.82
N ASP A 112 19.46 11.92 6.27
CA ASP A 112 18.64 11.21 7.24
C ASP A 112 19.37 10.86 8.56
N CYS A 113 20.01 11.88 9.12
CA CYS A 113 20.59 11.92 10.47
C CYS A 113 21.65 10.84 10.72
N GLY A 114 22.49 10.58 9.72
CA GLY A 114 23.54 9.57 9.72
C GLY A 114 23.23 8.34 8.89
N GLN A 115 21.99 8.13 8.42
CA GLN A 115 21.59 6.87 7.77
C GLN A 115 22.26 6.67 6.40
N MET A 116 22.36 7.69 5.55
CA MET A 116 23.11 7.59 4.29
C MET A 116 24.62 7.41 4.55
N SER A 117 25.16 8.23 5.45
CA SER A 117 26.58 8.22 5.81
C SER A 117 27.01 6.86 6.39
N ALA A 118 26.20 6.26 7.27
CA ALA A 118 26.45 4.96 7.87
C ALA A 118 26.35 3.82 6.85
N TRP A 119 25.41 3.89 5.88
CA TRP A 119 25.37 2.93 4.76
C TRP A 119 26.70 2.94 4.02
N TYR A 120 27.18 4.12 3.61
CA TYR A 120 28.46 4.25 2.90
C TYR A 120 29.65 3.75 3.74
N VAL A 121 29.74 4.15 5.01
CA VAL A 121 30.83 3.69 5.90
C VAL A 121 30.85 2.16 6.03
N LEU A 122 29.71 1.50 6.24
CA LEU A 122 29.65 0.04 6.35
C LEU A 122 29.98 -0.63 5.00
N SER A 123 29.36 -0.19 3.91
CA SER A 123 29.56 -0.73 2.57
C SER A 123 31.01 -0.60 2.08
N THR A 124 31.70 0.51 2.38
CA THR A 124 33.11 0.72 1.99
C THR A 124 34.10 -0.19 2.72
N MET A 125 33.76 -0.62 3.94
CA MET A 125 34.48 -1.68 4.68
C MET A 125 34.16 -3.09 4.17
N GLY A 126 33.15 -3.23 3.30
CA GLY A 126 32.80 -4.48 2.62
C GLY A 126 31.71 -5.30 3.29
N PHE A 127 30.91 -4.77 4.24
CA PHE A 127 29.82 -5.54 4.86
C PHE A 127 28.62 -4.66 5.29
N TYR A 128 27.42 -5.25 5.42
CA TYR A 128 26.21 -4.51 5.79
C TYR A 128 25.21 -5.34 6.62
N PRO A 129 24.60 -4.78 7.69
CA PRO A 129 23.57 -5.44 8.48
C PRO A 129 22.20 -5.34 7.78
N VAL A 130 21.88 -6.31 6.92
CA VAL A 130 20.56 -6.40 6.23
C VAL A 130 19.41 -6.54 7.23
N THR A 131 19.63 -7.29 8.30
CA THR A 131 18.61 -7.60 9.32
C THR A 131 19.15 -7.22 10.71
N PRO A 132 19.08 -5.95 11.12
CA PRO A 132 19.50 -5.52 12.45
C PRO A 132 18.83 -6.34 13.55
N GLY A 133 19.65 -6.88 14.47
CA GLY A 133 19.23 -7.84 15.50
C GLY A 133 19.59 -9.31 15.21
N SER A 134 19.91 -9.68 13.97
CA SER A 134 20.32 -11.05 13.60
C SER A 134 21.76 -11.42 14.00
N ASN A 135 22.59 -10.43 14.39
CA ASN A 135 24.04 -10.55 14.56
C ASN A 135 24.82 -11.02 13.31
N ILE A 136 24.23 -10.87 12.11
CA ILE A 136 24.85 -11.20 10.81
C ILE A 136 25.02 -9.94 9.97
N TYR A 137 26.14 -9.86 9.26
CA TYR A 137 26.44 -8.84 8.26
C TYR A 137 26.73 -9.53 6.92
N ALA A 138 26.00 -9.15 5.87
CA ALA A 138 26.21 -9.64 4.51
C ALA A 138 27.44 -8.97 3.88
N ILE A 139 28.28 -9.71 3.15
CA ILE A 139 29.56 -9.22 2.61
C ILE A 139 29.37 -8.66 1.20
N GLY A 140 29.62 -7.35 1.08
CA GLY A 140 29.64 -6.65 -0.20
C GLY A 140 31.02 -6.70 -0.86
N SER A 141 31.50 -5.53 -1.30
CA SER A 141 32.82 -5.37 -1.92
C SER A 141 33.53 -4.19 -1.25
N PRO A 142 34.65 -4.42 -0.51
CA PRO A 142 35.41 -3.33 0.11
C PRO A 142 36.07 -2.44 -0.95
N ILE A 143 36.41 -1.20 -0.57
CA ILE A 143 37.13 -0.25 -1.45
C ILE A 143 38.53 0.12 -0.95
N PHE A 144 38.84 -0.13 0.31
CA PHE A 144 40.14 0.18 0.91
C PHE A 144 41.02 -1.08 0.98
N GLU A 145 42.31 -0.95 0.66
CA GLU A 145 43.28 -2.06 0.80
C GLU A 145 43.34 -2.63 2.22
N ARG A 146 43.15 -1.76 3.22
CA ARG A 146 43.10 -2.13 4.64
C ARG A 146 42.20 -1.20 5.44
N VAL A 147 41.39 -1.79 6.32
CA VAL A 147 40.60 -1.14 7.38
C VAL A 147 40.99 -1.77 8.72
N THR A 148 40.95 -0.99 9.81
CA THR A 148 41.18 -1.51 11.17
C THR A 148 40.14 -0.92 12.11
N LEU A 149 39.26 -1.78 12.61
CA LEU A 149 38.24 -1.47 13.60
C LEU A 149 38.84 -1.58 15.00
N ASN A 150 38.87 -0.47 15.73
CA ASN A 150 39.24 -0.44 17.13
C ASN A 150 37.98 -0.69 17.96
N LEU A 151 37.91 -1.84 18.64
CA LEU A 151 36.71 -2.30 19.33
C LEU A 151 36.70 -1.86 20.80
N GLU A 152 35.52 -1.64 21.37
CA GLU A 152 35.36 -1.18 22.76
C GLU A 152 35.95 -2.16 23.80
N ASN A 153 36.10 -3.44 23.44
CA ASN A 153 36.75 -4.45 24.27
C ASN A 153 38.30 -4.42 24.20
N GLY A 154 38.89 -3.41 23.53
CA GLY A 154 40.33 -3.23 23.41
C GLY A 154 41.00 -4.11 22.35
N LYS A 155 40.23 -4.85 21.54
CA LYS A 155 40.74 -5.63 20.42
C LYS A 155 40.68 -4.84 19.10
N GLU A 156 41.43 -5.32 18.12
CA GLU A 156 41.33 -4.87 16.73
C GLU A 156 40.69 -5.95 15.85
N PHE A 157 39.80 -5.54 14.95
CA PHE A 157 39.38 -6.36 13.81
C PHE A 157 39.83 -5.69 12.51
N ILE A 158 40.68 -6.38 11.76
CA ILE A 158 41.34 -5.88 10.57
C ILE A 158 40.69 -6.52 9.34
N ILE A 159 40.39 -5.70 8.34
CA ILE A 159 39.94 -6.15 7.02
C ILE A 159 41.03 -5.77 6.03
N GLU A 160 41.58 -6.74 5.31
CA GLU A 160 42.49 -6.52 4.17
C GLU A 160 41.79 -6.92 2.88
N ALA A 161 41.88 -6.08 1.85
CA ALA A 161 41.38 -6.36 0.51
C ALA A 161 42.55 -6.32 -0.47
N ALA A 162 43.30 -7.42 -0.54
CA ALA A 162 44.48 -7.52 -1.37
C ALA A 162 44.12 -7.35 -2.85
N ASN A 163 44.88 -6.52 -3.56
CA ASN A 163 44.67 -6.13 -4.94
C ASN A 163 43.37 -5.34 -5.22
N VAL A 164 42.65 -4.81 -4.22
CA VAL A 164 41.44 -4.00 -4.46
C VAL A 164 41.74 -2.78 -5.33
N SER A 165 40.84 -2.45 -6.26
CA SER A 165 40.97 -1.26 -7.10
C SER A 165 39.62 -0.86 -7.71
N ASP A 166 39.64 0.13 -8.62
CA ASP A 166 38.50 0.48 -9.46
C ASP A 166 38.16 -0.59 -10.52
N GLU A 167 39.06 -1.54 -10.77
CA GLU A 167 38.83 -2.69 -11.66
C GLU A 167 38.57 -3.97 -10.84
N ASN A 168 39.35 -4.19 -9.77
CA ASN A 168 39.29 -5.38 -8.93
C ASN A 168 38.19 -5.26 -7.88
N LYS A 169 36.95 -5.47 -8.32
CA LYS A 169 35.73 -5.34 -7.52
C LYS A 169 35.23 -6.64 -6.89
N TYR A 170 35.70 -7.79 -7.36
CA TYR A 170 35.13 -9.09 -7.00
C TYR A 170 36.05 -9.89 -6.07
N ILE A 171 35.47 -10.45 -5.01
CA ILE A 171 36.17 -11.35 -4.09
C ILE A 171 36.43 -12.68 -4.81
N GLN A 172 37.69 -13.09 -4.89
CA GLN A 172 38.10 -14.37 -5.46
C GLN A 172 38.18 -15.44 -4.38
N THR A 173 38.81 -15.12 -3.25
CA THR A 173 38.88 -15.95 -2.06
C THR A 173 38.90 -15.06 -0.82
N ALA A 174 38.60 -15.64 0.35
CA ALA A 174 38.81 -14.99 1.62
C ALA A 174 39.43 -15.95 2.65
N SER A 175 40.06 -15.36 3.67
CA SER A 175 40.60 -16.07 4.81
C SER A 175 40.37 -15.29 6.11
N LEU A 176 40.11 -16.02 7.20
CA LEU A 176 39.94 -15.47 8.53
C LEU A 176 41.03 -16.05 9.42
N ASN A 177 41.89 -15.19 9.97
CA ASN A 177 43.06 -15.59 10.78
C ASN A 177 43.93 -16.67 10.10
N GLY A 178 44.07 -16.57 8.77
CA GLY A 178 44.84 -17.50 7.94
C GLY A 178 44.14 -18.83 7.58
N GLN A 179 42.91 -19.06 8.07
CA GLN A 179 42.08 -20.21 7.68
C GLN A 179 41.16 -19.83 6.52
N VAL A 180 40.80 -20.79 5.66
CA VAL A 180 39.88 -20.57 4.53
C VAL A 180 38.54 -20.05 5.07
N PHE A 181 38.05 -18.96 4.47
CA PHE A 181 36.76 -18.36 4.80
C PHE A 181 35.90 -18.30 3.52
N PRO A 182 35.00 -19.27 3.31
CA PRO A 182 34.21 -19.33 2.08
C PRO A 182 32.93 -18.48 2.16
N ASN A 183 32.62 -17.88 3.32
CA ASN A 183 31.31 -17.30 3.57
C ASN A 183 31.15 -15.89 2.97
N SER A 184 29.99 -15.62 2.35
CA SER A 184 29.51 -14.27 1.95
C SER A 184 28.81 -13.51 3.08
N PHE A 185 29.04 -13.91 4.33
CA PHE A 185 28.59 -13.18 5.53
C PHE A 185 29.59 -13.32 6.66
N ILE A 186 29.57 -12.37 7.60
CA ILE A 186 30.32 -12.41 8.86
C ILE A 186 29.39 -12.20 10.05
N THR A 187 29.71 -12.82 11.19
CA THR A 187 28.92 -12.65 12.43
C THR A 187 29.49 -11.53 13.32
N HIS A 188 28.62 -10.93 14.12
CA HIS A 188 29.01 -9.97 15.15
C HIS A 188 30.04 -10.55 16.13
N GLN A 189 29.86 -11.82 16.53
CA GLN A 189 30.80 -12.51 17.40
C GLN A 189 32.20 -12.60 16.78
N THR A 190 32.31 -12.93 15.49
CA THR A 190 33.57 -12.97 14.75
C THR A 190 34.28 -11.61 14.74
N ILE A 191 33.53 -10.51 14.54
CA ILE A 191 34.09 -9.16 14.60
C ILE A 191 34.58 -8.86 16.03
N MET A 192 33.75 -9.11 17.05
CA MET A 192 34.07 -8.85 18.46
C MET A 192 35.20 -9.74 19.01
N GLU A 193 35.50 -10.87 18.37
CA GLU A 193 36.65 -11.71 18.67
C GLU A 193 37.99 -11.09 18.20
N GLY A 194 37.95 -10.17 17.24
CA GLY A 194 39.12 -9.52 16.64
C GLY A 194 39.86 -10.42 15.63
N GLY A 195 40.99 -9.94 15.14
CA GLY A 195 41.84 -10.66 14.20
C GLY A 195 41.85 -10.07 12.79
N LEU A 196 42.13 -10.90 11.79
CA LEU A 196 42.31 -10.50 10.39
C LEU A 196 41.37 -11.28 9.46
N LEU A 197 40.45 -10.56 8.80
CA LEU A 197 39.73 -11.01 7.62
C LEU A 197 40.45 -10.47 6.38
N ARG A 198 40.91 -11.36 5.49
CA ARG A 198 41.63 -10.99 4.27
C ARG A 198 40.92 -11.54 3.05
N PHE A 199 40.55 -10.65 2.14
CA PHE A 199 40.05 -10.94 0.81
C PHE A 199 41.18 -10.83 -0.22
N GLU A 200 41.15 -11.69 -1.25
CA GLU A 200 41.92 -11.51 -2.49
C GLU A 200 40.95 -11.07 -3.59
N MET A 201 41.17 -9.86 -4.14
CA MET A 201 40.27 -9.21 -5.09
C MET A 201 40.70 -9.45 -6.55
N GLY A 202 39.74 -9.38 -7.48
CA GLY A 202 39.98 -9.56 -8.92
C GLY A 202 38.95 -8.89 -9.82
N VAL A 203 39.27 -8.81 -11.12
CA VAL A 203 38.48 -8.10 -12.16
C VAL A 203 37.15 -8.78 -12.49
N GLY A 204 37.10 -10.12 -12.40
CA GLY A 204 35.94 -10.91 -12.81
C GLY A 204 35.22 -11.59 -11.63
N PRO A 205 33.91 -11.86 -11.74
CA PRO A 205 33.14 -12.49 -10.67
C PRO A 205 33.58 -13.95 -10.45
N ASN A 206 33.98 -14.29 -9.21
CA ASN A 206 34.07 -15.69 -8.83
C ASN A 206 32.66 -16.22 -8.50
N LYS A 207 32.19 -17.22 -9.26
CA LYS A 207 30.87 -17.84 -9.10
C LYS A 207 30.87 -19.08 -8.20
N SER A 208 31.97 -19.37 -7.51
CA SER A 208 32.11 -20.51 -6.60
C SER A 208 32.50 -20.12 -5.16
N TRP A 209 32.50 -18.84 -4.81
CA TRP A 209 32.76 -18.36 -3.43
C TRP A 209 31.49 -17.79 -2.82
N GLY A 210 31.15 -18.19 -1.59
CA GLY A 210 29.95 -17.74 -0.90
C GLY A 210 28.64 -18.27 -1.48
N VAL A 211 28.63 -19.51 -2.00
CA VAL A 211 27.51 -20.08 -2.78
C VAL A 211 26.97 -21.41 -2.26
N SER A 212 27.76 -22.16 -1.49
CA SER A 212 27.33 -23.47 -1.00
C SER A 212 26.41 -23.32 0.21
N ASP A 213 25.60 -24.34 0.51
CA ASP A 213 24.72 -24.33 1.68
C ASP A 213 25.52 -24.04 2.96
N GLY A 214 25.14 -22.99 3.69
CA GLY A 214 25.84 -22.50 4.89
C GLY A 214 26.98 -21.50 4.65
N GLU A 215 27.34 -21.23 3.39
CA GLU A 215 28.32 -20.18 3.03
C GLU A 215 27.64 -18.82 2.77
N PHE A 216 26.34 -18.77 2.52
CA PHE A 216 25.57 -17.54 2.35
C PHE A 216 24.66 -17.25 3.56
N PRO A 217 24.31 -15.97 3.81
CA PRO A 217 23.47 -15.62 4.95
C PRO A 217 22.04 -16.14 4.76
N VAL A 218 21.42 -16.58 5.85
CA VAL A 218 20.02 -17.01 5.90
C VAL A 218 19.27 -16.10 6.87
N SER A 219 18.07 -15.66 6.51
CA SER A 219 17.12 -15.05 7.46
C SER A 219 15.75 -15.67 7.23
N GLU A 220 15.29 -16.38 8.24
CA GLU A 220 14.02 -17.11 8.24
C GLU A 220 13.38 -17.02 9.63
N ILE A 221 12.05 -17.11 9.68
CA ILE A 221 11.30 -17.26 10.93
C ILE A 221 11.03 -18.75 11.12
N THR A 222 11.66 -19.36 12.14
CA THR A 222 11.51 -20.79 12.49
C THR A 222 10.62 -21.01 13.71
N GLU A 223 10.44 -19.98 14.54
CA GLU A 223 9.65 -19.98 15.78
C GLU A 223 8.43 -19.05 15.67
N HIS A 224 7.43 -19.24 16.53
CA HIS A 224 6.21 -18.40 16.56
C HIS A 224 5.51 -18.26 15.19
N LEU A 225 5.50 -19.34 14.40
CA LEU A 225 4.93 -19.38 13.06
C LEU A 225 3.43 -19.03 13.09
N ILE A 226 3.05 -17.99 12.34
CA ILE A 226 1.66 -17.55 12.18
C ILE A 226 1.06 -18.07 10.87
N THR A 227 -0.20 -18.50 10.91
CA THR A 227 -0.94 -18.80 9.68
C THR A 227 -1.26 -17.49 8.94
N PRO A 228 -0.99 -17.36 7.62
CA PRO A 228 -1.40 -16.19 6.87
C PRO A 228 -2.91 -15.97 6.87
N ALA A 229 -3.35 -14.71 6.97
CA ALA A 229 -4.77 -14.40 6.93
C ALA A 229 -5.39 -14.72 5.55
N PRO A 230 -6.63 -15.28 5.50
CA PRO A 230 -7.32 -15.50 4.25
C PRO A 230 -7.79 -14.17 3.65
N PHE A 231 -8.13 -14.16 2.37
CA PHE A 231 -8.64 -13.00 1.67
C PHE A 231 -9.86 -13.35 0.81
N VAL A 232 -10.69 -12.33 0.54
CA VAL A 232 -11.79 -12.44 -0.43
C VAL A 232 -11.19 -12.42 -1.83
N LYS A 233 -11.21 -13.56 -2.50
CA LYS A 233 -10.68 -13.77 -3.85
C LYS A 233 -11.65 -13.29 -4.93
N THR A 234 -12.96 -13.50 -4.73
CA THR A 234 -14.00 -13.04 -5.64
C THR A 234 -15.21 -12.48 -4.90
N GLY A 235 -15.85 -11.47 -5.49
CA GLY A 235 -17.08 -10.84 -5.01
C GLY A 235 -16.95 -9.32 -4.85
N GLU A 236 -17.90 -8.59 -5.41
CA GLU A 236 -18.04 -7.14 -5.22
C GLU A 236 -18.50 -6.81 -3.81
N LYS A 237 -18.02 -5.70 -3.23
CA LYS A 237 -18.54 -5.18 -1.95
C LYS A 237 -20.03 -4.85 -2.00
N VAL A 238 -20.58 -4.56 -3.19
CA VAL A 238 -21.98 -4.20 -3.38
C VAL A 238 -22.59 -4.94 -4.56
N PHE A 239 -23.78 -5.51 -4.38
CA PHE A 239 -24.45 -6.37 -5.38
C PHE A 239 -25.97 -6.17 -5.41
N PHE A 240 -26.60 -6.54 -6.53
CA PHE A 240 -28.05 -6.34 -6.75
C PHE A 240 -28.91 -7.58 -6.47
N ASP A 241 -28.39 -8.76 -6.79
CA ASP A 241 -29.17 -9.98 -6.94
C ASP A 241 -28.76 -11.04 -5.91
N LYS A 242 -27.83 -11.89 -6.32
CA LYS A 242 -27.06 -12.83 -5.53
C LYS A 242 -25.62 -12.77 -6.02
N GLN A 243 -24.67 -13.14 -5.16
CA GLN A 243 -23.27 -13.17 -5.53
C GLN A 243 -22.57 -14.40 -4.92
N THR A 244 -21.62 -14.95 -5.68
CA THR A 244 -20.67 -15.94 -5.20
C THR A 244 -19.50 -15.21 -4.53
N ILE A 245 -19.19 -15.57 -3.28
CA ILE A 245 -17.97 -15.12 -2.59
C ILE A 245 -17.00 -16.29 -2.50
N GLU A 246 -15.81 -16.13 -3.06
CA GLU A 246 -14.69 -17.05 -2.82
C GLU A 246 -13.73 -16.47 -1.78
N LEU A 247 -13.38 -17.29 -0.79
CA LEU A 247 -12.21 -17.08 0.05
C LEU A 247 -11.03 -17.90 -0.49
N ASP A 248 -9.81 -17.39 -0.30
CA ASP A 248 -8.56 -18.10 -0.58
C ASP A 248 -7.50 -17.72 0.47
N CYS A 249 -6.45 -18.51 0.58
CA CYS A 249 -5.29 -18.25 1.44
C CYS A 249 -4.00 -18.38 0.62
N ILE A 250 -2.95 -17.65 0.99
CA ILE A 250 -1.66 -17.77 0.30
C ILE A 250 -1.00 -19.13 0.59
N ASP A 251 -1.11 -19.64 1.83
CA ASP A 251 -0.73 -21.01 2.17
C ASP A 251 -1.86 -21.97 1.81
N LYS A 252 -1.62 -22.85 0.84
CA LYS A 252 -2.61 -23.83 0.35
C LYS A 252 -2.86 -25.00 1.31
N ASN A 253 -2.05 -25.13 2.37
CA ASN A 253 -2.27 -26.11 3.44
C ASN A 253 -3.08 -25.53 4.61
N ALA A 254 -3.30 -24.22 4.64
CA ALA A 254 -4.10 -23.56 5.67
C ALA A 254 -5.60 -23.72 5.39
N LYS A 255 -6.35 -24.18 6.40
CA LYS A 255 -7.80 -24.35 6.34
C LYS A 255 -8.50 -23.07 6.75
N ILE A 256 -9.37 -22.56 5.87
CA ILE A 256 -10.13 -21.34 6.14
C ILE A 256 -11.37 -21.68 6.98
N ARG A 257 -11.62 -20.88 8.00
CA ARG A 257 -12.81 -20.93 8.87
C ARG A 257 -13.53 -19.59 8.84
N TYR A 258 -14.86 -19.62 8.79
CA TYR A 258 -15.68 -18.42 8.64
C TYR A 258 -16.97 -18.45 9.45
N ARG A 259 -17.55 -17.28 9.68
CA ARG A 259 -18.90 -17.06 10.22
C ARG A 259 -19.54 -15.84 9.60
N ILE A 260 -20.85 -15.71 9.73
CA ILE A 260 -21.62 -14.54 9.28
C ILE A 260 -22.13 -13.77 10.50
N GLU A 261 -21.87 -12.46 10.55
CA GLU A 261 -22.35 -11.61 11.65
C GLU A 261 -23.88 -11.49 11.63
N GLY A 262 -24.49 -11.58 12.82
CA GLY A 262 -25.94 -11.66 13.02
C GLY A 262 -26.42 -13.05 13.43
N ASP A 263 -25.69 -14.12 13.07
CA ASP A 263 -25.99 -15.47 13.53
C ASP A 263 -25.26 -15.78 14.85
N ILE A 264 -25.81 -15.25 15.95
CA ILE A 264 -25.27 -15.37 17.32
C ILE A 264 -25.16 -16.83 17.81
N LYS A 265 -25.74 -17.81 17.10
CA LYS A 265 -25.65 -19.24 17.43
C LYS A 265 -24.61 -20.01 16.62
N VAL A 266 -24.00 -19.41 15.59
CA VAL A 266 -23.08 -20.11 14.69
C VAL A 266 -21.63 -19.97 15.14
N GLN A 267 -21.05 -21.10 15.54
CA GLN A 267 -19.61 -21.29 15.64
C GLN A 267 -18.96 -21.23 14.25
N TYR A 268 -17.65 -20.99 14.20
CA TYR A 268 -16.88 -20.98 12.96
C TYR A 268 -17.03 -22.29 12.17
N GLN A 269 -17.40 -22.17 10.89
CA GLN A 269 -17.57 -23.26 9.94
C GLN A 269 -16.34 -23.39 9.04
N GLU A 270 -16.00 -24.61 8.59
CA GLU A 270 -14.91 -24.85 7.64
C GLU A 270 -15.35 -24.46 6.22
N TYR A 271 -14.58 -23.56 5.59
CA TYR A 271 -14.83 -23.10 4.23
C TYR A 271 -14.34 -24.15 3.22
N ASN A 272 -15.27 -24.87 2.62
CA ASN A 272 -15.01 -25.92 1.63
C ASN A 272 -15.54 -25.59 0.23
N ASN A 273 -16.46 -24.62 0.11
CA ASN A 273 -17.15 -24.27 -1.12
C ASN A 273 -17.45 -22.76 -1.16
N PRO A 274 -17.52 -22.14 -2.35
CA PRO A 274 -17.88 -20.72 -2.48
C PRO A 274 -19.24 -20.39 -1.87
N LEU A 275 -19.32 -19.26 -1.16
CA LEU A 275 -20.53 -18.85 -0.43
C LEU A 275 -21.51 -18.13 -1.36
N GLN A 276 -22.82 -18.30 -1.14
CA GLN A 276 -23.87 -17.60 -1.90
C GLN A 276 -24.55 -16.57 -1.01
N PHE A 277 -24.35 -15.27 -1.28
CA PHE A 277 -25.05 -14.20 -0.56
C PHE A 277 -26.19 -13.64 -1.41
N ASN A 278 -27.38 -13.53 -0.81
CA ASN A 278 -28.61 -13.01 -1.42
C ASN A 278 -29.21 -11.81 -0.64
N SER A 279 -28.49 -11.32 0.37
CA SER A 279 -28.82 -10.24 1.29
C SER A 279 -27.53 -9.62 1.84
N SER A 280 -27.61 -8.40 2.39
CA SER A 280 -26.45 -7.73 2.99
C SER A 280 -25.86 -8.59 4.11
N THR A 281 -24.56 -8.85 4.03
CA THR A 281 -23.84 -9.84 4.84
C THR A 281 -22.51 -9.27 5.29
N LYS A 282 -22.14 -9.46 6.57
CA LYS A 282 -20.75 -9.31 7.01
C LYS A 282 -20.17 -10.69 7.28
N LEU A 283 -19.15 -11.04 6.52
CA LEU A 283 -18.35 -12.24 6.65
C LEU A 283 -17.18 -11.96 7.59
N ILE A 284 -16.89 -12.89 8.50
CA ILE A 284 -15.68 -12.85 9.33
C ILE A 284 -14.98 -14.20 9.16
N ALA A 285 -13.68 -14.19 8.86
CA ALA A 285 -12.92 -15.39 8.56
C ALA A 285 -11.49 -15.33 9.07
N PHE A 286 -10.92 -16.49 9.39
CA PHE A 286 -9.50 -16.69 9.69
C PHE A 286 -9.02 -18.00 9.05
N ALA A 287 -7.71 -18.23 9.02
CA ALA A 287 -7.12 -19.47 8.53
C ALA A 287 -6.34 -20.15 9.65
N LYS A 288 -6.34 -21.48 9.63
CA LYS A 288 -5.65 -22.34 10.60
C LYS A 288 -4.77 -23.35 9.87
N LYS A 289 -3.53 -23.51 10.33
CA LYS A 289 -2.62 -24.57 9.89
C LYS A 289 -2.08 -25.31 11.11
N ASP A 290 -1.98 -26.63 11.01
CA ASP A 290 -1.48 -27.45 12.11
C ASP A 290 -0.02 -27.12 12.41
N GLY A 291 0.32 -26.94 13.69
CA GLY A 291 1.65 -26.50 14.14
C GLY A 291 1.93 -25.00 14.03
N GLN A 292 0.93 -24.17 13.69
CA GLN A 292 1.06 -22.71 13.63
C GLN A 292 -0.02 -22.03 14.50
N GLU A 293 0.19 -20.77 14.86
CA GLU A 293 -0.87 -19.94 15.43
C GLU A 293 -1.96 -19.64 14.38
N ASP A 294 -3.20 -19.53 14.82
CA ASP A 294 -4.33 -19.17 13.94
C ASP A 294 -4.13 -17.74 13.41
N SER A 295 -4.54 -17.47 12.16
CA SER A 295 -4.39 -16.15 11.57
C SER A 295 -5.23 -15.11 12.32
N PHE A 296 -4.87 -13.83 12.18
CA PHE A 296 -5.79 -12.74 12.48
C PHE A 296 -7.12 -12.91 11.72
N GLU A 297 -8.23 -12.51 12.36
CA GLU A 297 -9.54 -12.45 11.71
C GLU A 297 -9.57 -11.31 10.67
N ILE A 298 -10.10 -11.59 9.48
CA ILE A 298 -10.53 -10.57 8.52
C ILE A 298 -12.06 -10.36 8.63
N ASP A 299 -12.52 -9.13 8.41
CA ASP A 299 -13.94 -8.84 8.18
C ASP A 299 -14.19 -8.26 6.79
N ALA A 300 -15.24 -8.75 6.12
CA ALA A 300 -15.65 -8.31 4.80
C ALA A 300 -17.16 -8.02 4.79
N LYS A 301 -17.53 -6.79 4.46
CA LYS A 301 -18.92 -6.32 4.39
C LYS A 301 -19.38 -6.30 2.93
N PHE A 302 -20.50 -6.98 2.69
CA PHE A 302 -21.17 -7.09 1.40
C PHE A 302 -22.57 -6.48 1.51
N LEU A 303 -22.88 -5.45 0.72
CA LEU A 303 -24.18 -4.77 0.77
C LEU A 303 -25.04 -5.14 -0.44
N LYS A 304 -26.28 -5.57 -0.19
CA LYS A 304 -27.28 -5.72 -1.24
C LYS A 304 -28.04 -4.42 -1.46
N ILE A 305 -28.10 -3.96 -2.71
CA ILE A 305 -28.79 -2.74 -3.12
C ILE A 305 -29.97 -3.04 -4.07
N PRO A 306 -30.98 -2.14 -4.20
CA PRO A 306 -32.14 -2.37 -5.05
C PRO A 306 -31.77 -2.60 -6.53
N LYS A 307 -32.36 -3.65 -7.12
CA LYS A 307 -32.13 -4.04 -8.52
C LYS A 307 -32.41 -2.92 -9.51
N GLY A 308 -31.67 -2.94 -10.62
CA GLY A 308 -31.94 -2.09 -11.79
C GLY A 308 -31.33 -0.69 -11.70
N ARG A 309 -30.77 -0.29 -10.55
CA ARG A 309 -30.03 0.97 -10.46
C ARG A 309 -28.77 0.91 -11.31
N LYS A 310 -28.49 2.00 -12.03
CA LYS A 310 -27.28 2.18 -12.85
C LYS A 310 -26.73 3.57 -12.65
N ILE A 311 -25.46 3.75 -12.96
CA ILE A 311 -24.82 5.05 -12.95
C ILE A 311 -23.90 5.21 -14.16
N THR A 312 -23.93 6.40 -14.75
CA THR A 312 -23.02 6.85 -15.79
C THR A 312 -22.24 8.03 -15.24
N ILE A 313 -20.95 7.86 -15.01
CA ILE A 313 -20.04 8.95 -14.62
C ILE A 313 -19.38 9.49 -15.90
N LYS A 314 -19.53 10.79 -16.16
CA LYS A 314 -19.07 11.42 -17.41
C LYS A 314 -17.57 11.76 -17.37
N ASN A 315 -17.09 12.23 -16.23
CA ASN A 315 -15.69 12.62 -16.03
C ASN A 315 -14.99 11.58 -15.15
N LYS A 316 -13.76 11.20 -15.48
CA LYS A 316 -13.06 10.15 -14.73
C LYS A 316 -12.63 10.64 -13.34
N TYR A 317 -12.84 9.84 -12.31
CA TYR A 317 -12.27 10.04 -10.98
C TYR A 317 -10.78 9.66 -10.93
N ALA A 318 -10.04 10.27 -10.01
CA ALA A 318 -8.63 9.97 -9.76
C ALA A 318 -8.46 8.55 -9.20
N ASN A 319 -7.53 7.77 -9.76
CA ASN A 319 -7.36 6.35 -9.41
C ASN A 319 -7.12 6.12 -7.90
N GLN A 320 -6.47 7.06 -7.21
CA GLN A 320 -6.19 7.01 -5.76
C GLN A 320 -7.44 7.19 -4.87
N TYR A 321 -8.54 7.69 -5.45
CA TYR A 321 -9.82 7.92 -4.79
C TYR A 321 -10.92 7.35 -5.69
N SER A 322 -10.97 6.01 -5.80
CA SER A 322 -11.94 5.31 -6.66
C SER A 322 -13.22 4.91 -5.93
N ALA A 323 -13.20 4.84 -4.59
CA ALA A 323 -14.27 4.32 -3.74
C ALA A 323 -14.82 2.91 -4.07
N GLY A 324 -14.04 2.09 -4.79
CA GLY A 324 -14.52 0.79 -5.30
C GLY A 324 -15.15 0.86 -6.70
N GLY A 325 -14.99 1.98 -7.42
CA GLY A 325 -15.34 2.13 -8.83
C GLY A 325 -16.63 2.91 -9.05
N ASP A 326 -17.21 2.76 -10.25
CA ASP A 326 -18.32 3.61 -10.71
C ASP A 326 -19.57 3.47 -9.82
N VAL A 327 -19.83 2.25 -9.32
CA VAL A 327 -20.98 1.97 -8.46
C VAL A 327 -20.89 2.65 -7.09
N ALA A 328 -19.71 3.13 -6.66
CA ALA A 328 -19.53 3.79 -5.37
C ALA A 328 -20.62 4.82 -5.11
N LEU A 329 -20.97 5.63 -6.11
CA LEU A 329 -21.96 6.67 -5.92
C LEU A 329 -23.38 6.12 -5.61
N ILE A 330 -23.71 4.89 -5.98
CA ILE A 330 -25.01 4.24 -5.70
C ILE A 330 -24.93 3.10 -4.69
N ASP A 331 -23.81 2.99 -3.97
CA ASP A 331 -23.46 1.83 -3.14
C ASP A 331 -23.95 1.91 -1.67
N TYR A 332 -24.58 3.03 -1.29
CA TYR A 332 -25.08 3.36 0.05
C TYR A 332 -24.00 3.46 1.16
N GLN A 333 -22.71 3.41 0.83
CA GLN A 333 -21.62 3.60 1.79
C GLN A 333 -21.31 5.09 1.99
N ARG A 334 -21.40 5.55 3.24
CA ARG A 334 -20.99 6.90 3.63
C ARG A 334 -19.51 6.91 4.01
N GLY A 335 -18.73 7.79 3.40
CA GLY A 335 -17.35 8.02 3.82
C GLY A 335 -17.28 8.70 5.19
N SER A 336 -16.22 8.40 5.94
CA SER A 336 -15.94 9.06 7.23
C SER A 336 -15.17 10.38 7.03
N ASN A 337 -14.94 11.13 8.11
CA ASN A 337 -14.02 12.29 8.09
C ASN A 337 -12.57 11.90 7.70
N ASP A 338 -12.20 10.62 7.67
CA ASP A 338 -10.91 10.16 7.14
C ASP A 338 -11.04 9.69 5.68
N PHE A 339 -10.39 10.41 4.77
CA PHE A 339 -10.36 10.07 3.34
C PHE A 339 -9.70 8.70 3.06
N ARG A 340 -8.79 8.25 3.93
CA ARG A 340 -8.00 7.02 3.76
C ARG A 340 -8.83 5.75 3.96
N THR A 341 -10.06 5.86 4.45
CA THR A 341 -11.00 4.73 4.57
C THR A 341 -11.43 4.14 3.22
N GLY A 342 -11.07 4.77 2.09
CA GLY A 342 -11.30 4.23 0.76
C GLY A 342 -12.76 4.25 0.31
N ALA A 343 -13.61 5.01 1.00
CA ALA A 343 -15.03 5.24 0.66
C ALA A 343 -15.26 6.56 -0.10
N TRP A 344 -14.20 7.27 -0.49
CA TRP A 344 -14.25 8.57 -1.15
C TRP A 344 -13.82 8.48 -2.62
N GLN A 345 -14.66 9.01 -3.50
CA GLN A 345 -14.40 9.12 -4.94
C GLN A 345 -13.92 10.55 -5.26
N GLY A 346 -12.73 10.69 -5.83
CA GLY A 346 -12.06 11.99 -5.98
C GLY A 346 -12.00 12.46 -7.43
N TYR A 347 -12.24 13.75 -7.64
CA TYR A 347 -12.22 14.40 -8.95
C TYR A 347 -11.18 15.52 -8.93
N GLU A 348 -10.21 15.47 -9.84
CA GLU A 348 -9.13 16.46 -9.97
C GLU A 348 -9.30 17.19 -11.30
N GLN A 349 -9.22 18.53 -11.30
CA GLN A 349 -9.38 19.41 -12.49
C GLN A 349 -10.73 19.33 -13.23
N VAL A 350 -11.55 18.31 -12.96
CA VAL A 350 -12.86 18.08 -13.56
C VAL A 350 -13.98 18.15 -12.52
N ASN A 351 -15.16 18.58 -12.96
CA ASN A 351 -16.37 18.48 -12.14
C ASN A 351 -16.77 17.02 -11.97
N LEU A 352 -17.39 16.66 -10.84
CA LEU A 352 -18.27 15.49 -10.81
C LEU A 352 -19.49 15.80 -11.70
N GLU A 353 -19.72 15.00 -12.74
CA GLU A 353 -20.96 15.01 -13.53
C GLU A 353 -21.40 13.57 -13.73
N THR A 354 -22.58 13.22 -13.19
CA THR A 354 -23.10 11.85 -13.20
C THR A 354 -24.61 11.80 -13.47
N VAL A 355 -25.06 10.70 -14.06
CA VAL A 355 -26.48 10.36 -14.25
C VAL A 355 -26.75 9.00 -13.60
N ILE A 356 -27.71 8.97 -12.68
CA ILE A 356 -28.17 7.78 -11.96
C ILE A 356 -29.53 7.38 -12.52
N ASP A 357 -29.68 6.16 -13.04
CA ASP A 357 -30.97 5.51 -13.28
C ASP A 357 -31.37 4.76 -12.00
N LEU A 358 -32.57 5.02 -11.47
CA LEU A 358 -33.10 4.32 -10.30
C LEU A 358 -33.66 2.93 -10.64
N GLY A 359 -33.71 2.56 -11.93
CA GLY A 359 -34.26 1.32 -12.47
C GLY A 359 -35.79 1.33 -12.60
N LYS A 360 -36.47 2.12 -11.77
CA LYS A 360 -37.92 2.38 -11.78
C LYS A 360 -38.20 3.84 -11.42
N THR A 361 -39.39 4.32 -11.74
CA THR A 361 -39.85 5.64 -11.30
C THR A 361 -40.24 5.60 -9.82
N GLU A 362 -39.75 6.57 -9.04
CA GLU A 362 -40.03 6.74 -7.60
C GLU A 362 -40.49 8.18 -7.30
N ILE A 363 -41.25 8.39 -6.22
CA ILE A 363 -41.66 9.73 -5.77
C ILE A 363 -40.61 10.30 -4.82
N ILE A 364 -39.83 11.27 -5.31
CA ILE A 364 -38.70 11.87 -4.57
C ILE A 364 -39.06 13.27 -4.08
N THR A 365 -38.66 13.57 -2.85
CA THR A 365 -38.83 14.90 -2.21
C THR A 365 -37.52 15.53 -1.75
N LYS A 366 -36.43 14.76 -1.64
CA LYS A 366 -35.11 15.23 -1.26
C LYS A 366 -34.02 14.51 -2.04
N LEU A 367 -33.03 15.28 -2.50
CA LEU A 367 -31.73 14.80 -2.98
C LEU A 367 -30.63 15.27 -2.03
N THR A 368 -29.62 14.44 -1.83
CA THR A 368 -28.48 14.70 -0.93
C THR A 368 -27.22 14.11 -1.56
N THR A 369 -26.07 14.78 -1.42
CA THR A 369 -24.75 14.23 -1.77
C THR A 369 -23.74 14.64 -0.70
N GLY A 370 -22.88 13.71 -0.28
CA GLY A 370 -21.85 13.94 0.74
C GLY A 370 -20.51 14.36 0.13
N PHE A 371 -19.87 15.36 0.73
CA PHE A 371 -18.51 15.77 0.38
C PHE A 371 -17.65 15.88 1.64
N LEU A 372 -16.33 15.80 1.47
CA LEU A 372 -15.32 15.95 2.51
C LEU A 372 -14.49 17.23 2.23
N GLN A 373 -14.13 17.93 3.30
CA GLN A 373 -13.07 18.94 3.31
C GLN A 373 -11.95 18.46 4.23
N ASP A 374 -10.74 18.38 3.69
CA ASP A 374 -9.47 18.27 4.41
C ASP A 374 -8.45 19.09 3.61
N ILE A 375 -8.45 20.40 3.84
CA ILE A 375 -7.57 21.30 3.09
C ILE A 375 -6.09 21.02 3.39
N ASN A 376 -5.75 20.42 4.53
CA ASN A 376 -4.39 19.99 4.83
C ASN A 376 -3.94 18.84 3.90
N ALA A 377 -4.85 17.94 3.52
CA ALA A 377 -4.66 16.91 2.49
C ALA A 377 -4.94 17.38 1.04
N TRP A 378 -5.20 18.67 0.84
CA TRP A 378 -5.56 19.30 -0.45
C TRP A 378 -6.90 18.78 -1.00
N ILE A 379 -7.83 18.44 -0.09
CA ILE A 379 -9.17 17.98 -0.38
C ILE A 379 -10.16 19.11 -0.06
N PHE A 380 -10.88 19.58 -1.07
CA PHE A 380 -11.86 20.66 -0.93
C PHE A 380 -13.25 20.19 -1.35
N MET A 381 -14.28 20.75 -0.72
CA MET A 381 -15.65 20.60 -1.20
C MET A 381 -15.87 21.33 -2.53
N PRO A 382 -16.88 20.92 -3.33
CA PRO A 382 -17.30 21.70 -4.48
C PRO A 382 -17.68 23.13 -4.10
N GLU A 383 -17.55 24.07 -5.03
CA GLU A 383 -18.15 25.41 -4.89
C GLU A 383 -19.67 25.33 -4.69
N TRP A 384 -20.30 24.38 -5.39
CA TRP A 384 -21.73 24.12 -5.35
C TRP A 384 -22.08 22.76 -5.98
N VAL A 385 -23.26 22.26 -5.66
CA VAL A 385 -23.85 21.03 -6.22
C VAL A 385 -25.21 21.36 -6.82
N GLU A 386 -25.44 20.94 -8.05
CA GLU A 386 -26.66 21.15 -8.82
C GLU A 386 -27.35 19.81 -9.13
N TYR A 387 -28.67 19.80 -8.94
CA TYR A 387 -29.50 18.62 -9.08
C TYR A 387 -30.53 18.80 -10.21
N TRP A 388 -30.63 17.79 -11.05
CA TRP A 388 -31.63 17.69 -12.11
C TRP A 388 -32.32 16.33 -12.04
N VAL A 389 -33.58 16.27 -12.46
CA VAL A 389 -34.38 15.04 -12.49
C VAL A 389 -35.02 14.84 -13.86
N SER A 390 -35.29 13.58 -14.19
CA SER A 390 -35.98 13.18 -15.41
C SER A 390 -36.78 11.88 -15.20
N ALA A 391 -37.83 11.69 -16.00
CA ALA A 391 -38.59 10.43 -16.07
C ALA A 391 -38.13 9.52 -17.22
N ASP A 392 -37.55 10.09 -18.29
CA ASP A 392 -37.20 9.41 -19.54
C ASP A 392 -35.68 9.25 -19.76
N GLY A 393 -34.85 9.98 -19.00
CA GLY A 393 -33.39 9.96 -19.12
C GLY A 393 -32.85 10.84 -20.25
N ILE A 394 -33.72 11.59 -20.92
CA ILE A 394 -33.39 12.48 -22.04
C ILE A 394 -33.69 13.93 -21.63
N ASN A 395 -34.90 14.19 -21.15
CA ASN A 395 -35.38 15.51 -20.78
C ASN A 395 -35.15 15.74 -19.28
N PHE A 396 -34.10 16.47 -18.93
CA PHE A 396 -33.76 16.81 -17.54
C PHE A 396 -34.26 18.20 -17.13
N THR A 397 -34.95 18.26 -15.99
CA THR A 397 -35.42 19.49 -15.37
C THR A 397 -34.56 19.84 -14.16
N LYS A 398 -34.01 21.05 -14.12
CA LYS A 398 -33.24 21.55 -12.98
C LYS A 398 -34.14 21.66 -11.75
N THR A 399 -33.76 20.97 -10.69
CA THR A 399 -34.47 20.97 -9.41
C THR A 399 -33.95 22.08 -8.49
N GLY A 400 -32.64 22.37 -8.55
CA GLY A 400 -32.01 23.44 -7.78
C GLY A 400 -30.50 23.27 -7.64
N ARG A 401 -29.89 24.20 -6.91
CA ARG A 401 -28.46 24.24 -6.56
C ARG A 401 -28.31 24.45 -5.05
N VAL A 402 -27.27 23.86 -4.47
CA VAL A 402 -26.84 24.03 -3.09
C VAL A 402 -25.40 24.52 -3.13
N ASP A 403 -25.14 25.70 -2.59
CA ASP A 403 -23.79 26.26 -2.47
C ASP A 403 -23.01 25.63 -1.31
N ASN A 404 -21.67 25.73 -1.34
CA ASN A 404 -20.83 25.21 -0.28
C ASN A 404 -21.17 25.88 1.08
N PRO A 405 -21.58 25.12 2.11
CA PRO A 405 -21.85 25.68 3.43
C PRO A 405 -20.58 25.93 4.25
N VAL A 406 -19.41 25.44 3.81
CA VAL A 406 -18.14 25.54 4.53
C VAL A 406 -17.30 26.69 3.99
N ALA A 407 -16.66 27.44 4.89
CA ALA A 407 -15.70 28.47 4.50
C ALA A 407 -14.47 27.83 3.83
N GLU A 408 -13.95 28.48 2.79
CA GLU A 408 -12.81 27.96 2.01
C GLU A 408 -11.56 27.75 2.88
N TYR A 409 -11.38 28.61 3.88
CA TYR A 409 -10.27 28.63 4.83
C TYR A 409 -10.52 27.80 6.11
N ASP A 410 -11.60 27.01 6.17
CA ASP A 410 -11.85 26.15 7.32
C ASP A 410 -10.92 24.92 7.31
N TRP A 411 -9.97 24.90 8.25
CA TRP A 411 -8.99 23.83 8.43
C TRP A 411 -9.56 22.59 9.16
N ASN A 412 -10.79 22.64 9.66
CA ASN A 412 -11.42 21.49 10.30
C ASN A 412 -11.77 20.41 9.28
N VAL A 413 -11.27 19.19 9.52
CA VAL A 413 -11.60 18.01 8.70
C VAL A 413 -13.05 17.62 8.94
N GLN A 414 -13.90 17.76 7.92
CA GLN A 414 -15.36 17.64 8.07
C GLN A 414 -16.05 17.12 6.82
N THR A 415 -17.15 16.39 7.03
CA THR A 415 -18.07 15.97 5.98
C THR A 415 -19.35 16.80 6.03
N GLN A 416 -19.90 17.18 4.86
CA GLN A 416 -21.15 17.94 4.76
C GLN A 416 -22.08 17.37 3.69
N ASP A 417 -23.38 17.46 3.96
CA ASP A 417 -24.46 16.95 3.11
C ASP A 417 -25.12 18.07 2.30
N PHE A 418 -24.79 18.17 1.02
CA PHE A 418 -25.39 19.13 0.09
C PHE A 418 -26.84 18.70 -0.20
N SER A 419 -27.79 19.23 0.56
CA SER A 419 -29.17 18.76 0.64
C SER A 419 -30.15 19.70 -0.08
N LEU A 420 -30.92 19.19 -1.03
CA LEU A 420 -31.99 19.92 -1.71
C LEU A 420 -33.36 19.25 -1.48
N LYS A 421 -34.33 20.02 -0.96
CA LYS A 421 -35.74 19.61 -0.83
C LYS A 421 -36.58 20.25 -1.94
N PHE A 422 -37.55 19.51 -2.48
CA PHE A 422 -38.44 19.97 -3.54
C PHE A 422 -39.83 19.29 -3.44
N LYS A 423 -40.78 19.74 -4.26
CA LYS A 423 -42.14 19.17 -4.30
C LYS A 423 -42.08 17.68 -4.71
N PRO A 424 -42.89 16.78 -4.11
CA PRO A 424 -42.94 15.38 -4.52
C PRO A 424 -43.25 15.26 -6.02
N GLN A 425 -42.40 14.56 -6.76
CA GLN A 425 -42.59 14.33 -8.20
C GLN A 425 -42.03 12.96 -8.63
N PRO A 426 -42.60 12.35 -9.69
CA PRO A 426 -42.10 11.10 -10.25
C PRO A 426 -40.75 11.31 -10.94
N VAL A 427 -39.73 10.57 -10.49
CA VAL A 427 -38.36 10.65 -10.99
C VAL A 427 -37.86 9.23 -11.23
N ARG A 428 -37.18 9.01 -12.36
CA ARG A 428 -36.42 7.78 -12.60
C ARG A 428 -34.93 8.06 -12.73
N TYR A 429 -34.56 9.17 -13.34
CA TYR A 429 -33.18 9.56 -13.58
C TYR A 429 -32.84 10.81 -12.77
N ILE A 430 -31.67 10.80 -12.11
CA ILE A 430 -31.13 11.93 -11.37
C ILE A 430 -29.80 12.29 -12.02
N LYS A 431 -29.62 13.55 -12.43
CA LYS A 431 -28.32 14.07 -12.85
C LYS A 431 -27.78 15.00 -11.77
N VAL A 432 -26.50 14.83 -11.44
CA VAL A 432 -25.81 15.63 -10.42
C VAL A 432 -24.53 16.20 -11.00
N ILE A 433 -24.34 17.50 -10.76
CA ILE A 433 -23.14 18.24 -11.17
C ILE A 433 -22.58 18.90 -9.91
N ALA A 434 -21.34 18.60 -9.53
CA ALA A 434 -20.65 19.26 -8.43
C ALA A 434 -19.40 19.95 -8.95
N LYS A 435 -19.35 21.28 -8.80
CA LYS A 435 -18.37 22.16 -9.42
C LYS A 435 -17.01 22.09 -8.71
N ASN A 436 -15.99 21.70 -9.47
CA ASN A 436 -14.61 21.73 -9.02
C ASN A 436 -14.07 23.16 -9.00
N ARG A 437 -13.39 23.54 -7.91
CA ARG A 437 -12.79 24.87 -7.71
C ARG A 437 -11.52 25.14 -8.53
N GLY A 438 -10.99 24.14 -9.23
CA GLY A 438 -9.88 24.31 -10.17
C GLY A 438 -8.50 24.27 -9.52
N ILE A 439 -8.09 25.35 -8.85
CA ILE A 439 -6.74 25.49 -8.26
C ILE A 439 -6.79 25.78 -6.75
N CYS A 440 -5.72 25.47 -6.03
CA CYS A 440 -5.50 25.91 -4.65
C CYS A 440 -5.41 27.45 -4.60
N PRO A 441 -6.07 28.08 -3.61
CA PRO A 441 -6.08 29.53 -3.48
C PRO A 441 -4.72 30.02 -2.97
N GLU A 442 -4.43 31.31 -3.15
CA GLU A 442 -3.13 31.92 -2.84
C GLU A 442 -2.69 31.73 -1.38
N TRP A 443 -3.64 31.68 -0.44
CA TRP A 443 -3.37 31.51 0.99
C TRP A 443 -2.97 30.07 1.38
N HIS A 444 -3.11 29.09 0.48
CA HIS A 444 -2.87 27.68 0.77
C HIS A 444 -1.44 27.25 0.41
N LYS A 445 -0.86 26.33 1.20
CA LYS A 445 0.49 25.75 0.96
C LYS A 445 0.69 25.07 -0.40
N GLY A 446 -0.39 24.80 -1.15
CA GLY A 446 -0.37 24.28 -2.51
C GLY A 446 -0.81 25.29 -3.57
N ALA A 447 -0.79 26.60 -3.29
CA ALA A 447 -1.26 27.67 -4.18
C ALA A 447 -0.83 27.48 -5.64
N GLY A 448 -1.78 27.69 -6.57
CA GLY A 448 -1.57 27.51 -8.01
C GLY A 448 -1.58 26.05 -8.50
N LEU A 449 -1.50 25.06 -7.61
CA LEU A 449 -1.60 23.63 -7.96
C LEU A 449 -3.04 23.12 -7.82
N HIS A 450 -3.35 21.98 -8.42
CA HIS A 450 -4.70 21.43 -8.43
C HIS A 450 -5.01 20.61 -7.15
N PRO A 451 -6.12 20.90 -6.44
CA PRO A 451 -6.62 20.09 -5.34
C PRO A 451 -7.53 18.96 -5.85
N PHE A 452 -7.79 18.00 -4.97
CA PHE A 452 -8.83 17.00 -5.18
C PHE A 452 -10.17 17.51 -4.64
N GLN A 453 -11.24 17.24 -5.37
CA GLN A 453 -12.61 17.35 -4.89
C GLN A 453 -13.13 15.94 -4.59
N THR A 454 -13.32 15.56 -3.33
CA THR A 454 -13.80 14.21 -2.99
C THR A 454 -15.28 14.18 -2.62
N SER A 455 -16.04 13.37 -3.35
CA SER A 455 -17.42 12.98 -3.05
C SER A 455 -17.48 11.57 -2.46
N SER A 456 -18.28 11.35 -1.43
CA SER A 456 -18.71 10.00 -1.03
C SER A 456 -20.21 10.00 -0.82
N THR A 457 -20.79 8.81 -0.84
CA THR A 457 -22.19 8.67 -1.16
C THR A 457 -23.01 8.16 0.00
N HIS A 458 -23.23 9.14 0.87
CA HIS A 458 -24.61 9.46 1.16
C HIS A 458 -25.32 10.12 -0.04
N PHE A 459 -25.63 9.33 -1.09
CA PHE A 459 -26.71 9.69 -2.01
C PHE A 459 -28.06 9.43 -1.32
N GLY A 460 -28.38 10.30 -0.36
CA GLY A 460 -29.60 10.27 0.42
C GLY A 460 -30.80 10.69 -0.43
N VAL A 461 -31.28 9.77 -1.27
CA VAL A 461 -32.59 9.84 -1.91
C VAL A 461 -33.63 9.47 -0.87
N VAL A 462 -34.39 10.46 -0.38
CA VAL A 462 -35.57 10.19 0.43
C VAL A 462 -36.72 9.84 -0.52
N VAL A 463 -36.95 8.54 -0.67
CA VAL A 463 -38.13 8.01 -1.36
C VAL A 463 -39.33 8.14 -0.43
N THR A 464 -40.39 8.76 -0.92
CA THR A 464 -41.56 9.10 -0.09
C THR A 464 -42.58 7.96 -0.12
N ASP A 465 -42.25 6.82 0.48
CA ASP A 465 -43.21 5.73 0.71
C ASP A 465 -44.14 6.07 1.88
N CYS A 466 -45.13 6.94 1.64
CA CYS A 466 -46.33 7.09 2.48
C CYS A 466 -47.46 7.86 1.76
N LEU A 467 -48.26 7.16 0.96
CA LEU A 467 -49.58 7.62 0.52
C LEU A 467 -50.65 6.51 0.60
N LEU A 468 -50.62 5.68 1.65
CA LEU A 468 -51.75 4.84 2.04
C LEU A 468 -52.04 4.97 3.53
N LYS A 469 -53.32 5.19 3.86
CA LYS A 469 -53.81 5.38 5.23
C LYS A 469 -53.88 4.04 5.98
N THR A 470 -52.82 3.67 6.68
CA THR A 470 -52.89 2.64 7.74
C THR A 470 -52.09 3.08 8.97
N PRO A 471 -52.51 2.75 10.22
CA PRO A 471 -51.92 3.36 11.42
C PRO A 471 -50.50 2.90 11.80
N ASN A 472 -49.88 1.99 11.03
CA ASN A 472 -48.64 1.29 11.40
C ASN A 472 -47.49 1.45 10.37
N CYS A 473 -47.44 2.56 9.64
CA CYS A 473 -46.30 2.90 8.78
C CYS A 473 -45.24 3.72 9.54
N ILE A 474 -44.18 3.05 10.00
CA ILE A 474 -42.98 3.72 10.52
C ILE A 474 -42.21 4.29 9.32
N GLY A 475 -42.03 5.61 9.29
CA GLY A 475 -41.25 6.28 8.24
C GLY A 475 -39.79 5.84 8.25
N GLY A 476 -39.32 5.29 7.12
CA GLY A 476 -37.98 4.74 6.98
C GLY A 476 -36.87 5.79 6.93
N TYR A 477 -36.37 6.20 8.09
CA TYR A 477 -34.98 6.65 8.20
C TYR A 477 -34.08 5.41 8.17
N LEU A 478 -33.23 5.27 7.14
CA LEU A 478 -32.28 4.16 7.08
C LEU A 478 -31.06 4.45 7.99
N HIS A 479 -31.21 4.18 9.29
CA HIS A 479 -30.17 4.25 10.31
C HIS A 479 -30.23 3.01 11.23
N PHE A 480 -29.14 2.25 11.29
CA PHE A 480 -28.78 1.30 12.37
C PHE A 480 -27.22 1.32 12.46
N VAL A 481 -26.50 1.25 13.59
CA VAL A 481 -26.54 0.39 14.80
C VAL A 481 -25.80 1.15 15.96
N LEU A 482 -26.00 1.01 17.29
CA LEU A 482 -27.15 0.73 18.20
C LEU A 482 -26.70 0.93 19.69
N ARG A 483 -27.65 1.16 20.61
CA ARG A 483 -27.66 0.91 22.09
C ARG A 483 -26.38 0.97 22.96
N THR A 484 -26.48 1.69 24.08
CA THR A 484 -26.53 1.19 25.50
C THR A 484 -26.91 2.38 26.40
N ALA A 485 -27.96 2.41 27.23
CA ALA A 485 -28.42 1.59 28.36
C ALA A 485 -27.99 2.12 29.76
N LYS A 486 -28.89 2.85 30.45
CA LYS A 486 -29.22 2.64 31.89
C LYS A 486 -30.48 3.43 32.34
N ASN A 487 -31.14 2.83 33.33
CA ASN A 487 -32.41 3.18 34.01
C ASN A 487 -32.28 4.38 34.99
N PRO A 488 -33.36 4.86 35.65
CA PRO A 488 -34.71 4.27 35.79
C PRO A 488 -35.87 5.02 35.14
#